data_AF-A0A1B9IND7-F1
#
_entry.id   AF-A0A1B9IND7-F1
#
_cell.length_a   1.000
_cell.length_b   1.000
_cell.length_c   1.000
_cell.angle_alpha   90.00
_cell.angle_beta   90.00
_cell.angle_gamma   90.00
#
_symmetry.space_group_name_H-M   'P 1'
#
loop_
_entity.id
_entity.type
_entity.pdbx_description
1 polymer ?
#
loop_
_entity_poly.entity_id
_entity_poly.type
_entity_poly.pdbx_seq_one_letter_code
_entity_poly.pdbx_strand_id
1 'polypeptide(L)'
;MSEFGAEQPVIQTDINSLTAYQLPSFPSFDLPPLPPINDPHLERIIDSYTSTGLRPLVFDQDVFVMDRPDESYFEELQLVGNALLEATATTWGHDTFPAFRQGASSQLQSHLIRKSTLCQVAVRYNLHTKVNYDPKVSIWTATDIGRAQSAVFEAHIGAVYYSLIGKTPTKEKCDDTPDQTYMQTQATEKDETEDKSSIVETHHVNSKLENSSNEISPNNCKVKTRGQAFEYLYSWLSHLFKPMSKFILEELKKEESRFESSRPNPRKITLKFPVPPEWELEDTKARGGKHVLHAQHQLIKVRPTYTATALDGHWDVQPWKVVCTAVDVNGKEWTAEATRIIKKKAENMAAWKTCVEMGLISVDE
;
A
#
# COMPACT_ATOMS: atom_id res chain seq x y z
N MET A 1 19.09 27.31 -39.90
CA MET A 1 17.87 26.52 -40.15
C MET A 1 18.14 25.09 -39.72
N SER A 2 17.77 24.74 -38.50
CA SER A 2 17.67 23.36 -38.01
C SER A 2 16.74 23.39 -36.81
N GLU A 3 15.50 22.97 -37.05
CA GLU A 3 14.46 22.78 -36.05
C GLU A 3 14.75 21.48 -35.31
N PHE A 4 15.18 21.57 -34.05
CA PHE A 4 15.13 20.47 -33.11
C PHE A 4 13.80 20.55 -32.36
N GLY A 5 12.78 19.90 -32.92
CA GLY A 5 11.51 19.66 -32.24
C GLY A 5 11.68 18.55 -31.21
N ALA A 6 11.92 18.91 -29.95
CA ALA A 6 11.83 17.98 -28.84
C ALA A 6 10.34 17.76 -28.51
N GLU A 7 9.78 16.66 -29.00
CA GLU A 7 8.50 16.14 -28.50
C GLU A 7 8.68 15.78 -27.02
N GLN A 8 8.08 16.58 -26.14
CA GLN A 8 7.98 16.20 -24.73
C GLN A 8 7.01 15.03 -24.59
N PRO A 9 7.35 14.00 -23.79
CA PRO A 9 6.44 12.90 -23.53
C PRO A 9 5.23 13.42 -22.76
N VAL A 10 4.06 13.35 -23.38
CA VAL A 10 2.78 13.54 -22.70
C VAL A 10 2.69 12.46 -21.64
N ILE A 11 2.87 12.83 -20.37
CA ILE A 11 2.64 11.93 -19.23
C ILE A 11 1.14 11.62 -19.28
N GLN A 12 0.81 10.49 -19.89
CA GLN A 12 -0.51 9.91 -19.90
C GLN A 12 -0.74 9.40 -18.47
N THR A 13 -1.02 10.32 -17.54
CA THR A 13 -1.46 9.98 -16.19
C THR A 13 -2.62 9.04 -16.36
N ASP A 14 -2.52 7.82 -15.85
CA ASP A 14 -3.54 6.80 -16.02
C ASP A 14 -4.82 7.30 -15.35
N ILE A 15 -5.71 7.93 -16.15
CA ILE A 15 -6.99 8.55 -15.75
C ILE A 15 -7.90 7.50 -15.05
N ASN A 16 -7.50 6.23 -15.06
CA ASN A 16 -8.24 5.10 -14.56
C ASN A 16 -7.68 4.53 -13.23
N SER A 17 -6.74 5.21 -12.57
CA SER A 17 -6.27 4.78 -11.25
C SER A 17 -7.28 5.20 -10.17
N LEU A 18 -7.78 4.23 -9.38
CA LEU A 18 -8.57 4.47 -8.16
C LEU A 18 -7.87 5.41 -7.16
N THR A 19 -6.54 5.53 -7.27
CA THR A 19 -5.73 6.48 -6.48
C THR A 19 -5.95 7.93 -6.93
N ALA A 20 -6.15 8.16 -8.24
CA ALA A 20 -6.41 9.48 -8.81
C ALA A 20 -7.87 9.92 -8.67
N TYR A 21 -8.78 8.99 -8.34
CA TYR A 21 -10.20 9.30 -8.14
C TYR A 21 -10.37 10.42 -7.10
N GLN A 22 -11.15 11.45 -7.44
CA GLN A 22 -11.47 12.53 -6.51
C GLN A 22 -12.76 12.17 -5.78
N LEU A 23 -12.63 11.96 -4.47
CA LEU A 23 -13.80 11.66 -3.63
C LEU A 23 -14.78 12.84 -3.60
N PRO A 24 -16.09 12.57 -3.57
CA PRO A 24 -17.07 13.60 -3.27
C PRO A 24 -16.90 14.13 -1.84
N SER A 25 -17.55 15.26 -1.54
CA SER A 25 -17.53 15.82 -0.18
C SER A 25 -18.07 14.81 0.83
N PHE A 26 -17.42 14.70 1.98
CA PHE A 26 -17.83 13.78 3.03
C PHE A 26 -19.28 14.06 3.47
N PRO A 27 -20.07 13.03 3.81
CA PRO A 27 -21.35 13.21 4.46
C PRO A 27 -21.15 13.76 5.88
N SER A 28 -22.17 14.39 6.47
CA SER A 28 -22.09 14.79 7.87
C SER A 28 -21.95 13.53 8.75
N PHE A 29 -20.94 13.51 9.62
CA PHE A 29 -20.74 12.48 10.63
C PHE A 29 -20.20 13.13 11.89
N ASP A 30 -20.49 12.50 13.03
CA ASP A 30 -20.06 13.00 14.33
C ASP A 30 -18.53 12.96 14.42
N LEU A 31 -17.92 14.13 14.56
CA LEU A 31 -16.49 14.25 14.75
C LEU A 31 -16.15 14.04 16.23
N PRO A 32 -15.04 13.33 16.55
CA PRO A 32 -14.54 13.33 17.91
C PRO A 32 -14.17 14.78 18.31
N PRO A 33 -14.23 15.14 19.60
CA PRO A 33 -13.87 16.49 20.03
C PRO A 33 -12.43 16.82 19.63
N LEU A 34 -12.18 18.07 19.21
CA LEU A 34 -10.85 18.53 18.85
C LEU A 34 -9.94 18.53 20.09
N PRO A 35 -8.75 17.89 20.05
CA PRO A 35 -7.84 17.90 21.18
C PRO A 35 -7.32 19.31 21.46
N PRO A 36 -7.35 19.75 22.74
CA PRO A 36 -6.86 21.07 23.11
C PRO A 36 -5.33 21.11 23.05
N ILE A 37 -4.81 22.31 22.76
CA ILE A 37 -3.38 22.63 22.87
C ILE A 37 -3.20 23.33 24.22
N ASN A 38 -2.54 22.69 25.17
CA ASN A 38 -2.35 23.24 26.52
C ASN A 38 -1.22 24.29 26.58
N ASP A 39 -0.37 24.36 25.55
CA ASP A 39 0.72 25.30 25.47
C ASP A 39 0.29 26.57 24.70
N PRO A 40 0.15 27.73 25.38
CA PRO A 40 -0.28 28.98 24.75
C PRO A 40 0.68 29.47 23.66
N HIS A 41 1.95 29.07 23.69
CA HIS A 41 2.91 29.43 22.66
C HIS A 41 2.62 28.69 21.35
N LEU A 42 2.36 27.38 21.42
CA LEU A 42 2.01 26.57 20.26
C LEU A 42 0.65 26.98 19.68
N GLU A 43 -0.32 27.30 20.54
CA GLU A 43 -1.62 27.82 20.09
C GLU A 43 -1.45 29.16 19.35
N ARG A 44 -0.62 30.07 19.87
CA ARG A 44 -0.32 31.35 19.21
C ARG A 44 0.35 31.15 17.85
N ILE A 45 1.25 30.18 17.71
CA ILE A 45 1.88 29.87 16.41
C ILE A 45 0.81 29.52 15.38
N ILE A 46 -0.14 28.64 15.74
CA ILE A 46 -1.22 28.23 14.84
C ILE A 46 -2.14 29.41 14.51
N ASP A 47 -2.55 30.20 15.52
CA ASP A 47 -3.48 31.32 15.32
C ASP A 47 -2.84 32.49 14.55
N SER A 48 -1.52 32.64 14.63
CA SER A 48 -0.76 33.65 13.89
C SER A 48 -0.37 33.21 12.47
N TYR A 49 -0.70 31.98 12.08
CA TYR A 49 -0.34 31.46 10.76
C TYR A 49 -0.90 32.36 9.67
N THR A 50 0.01 32.93 8.88
CA THR A 50 -0.31 33.74 7.72
C THR A 50 0.15 32.98 6.48
N SER A 51 -0.82 32.51 5.70
CA SER A 51 -0.56 31.96 4.38
C SER A 51 -0.12 33.11 3.46
N THR A 52 1.18 33.20 3.22
CA THR A 52 1.75 34.05 2.17
C THR A 52 1.71 33.23 0.88
N GLY A 53 0.76 33.55 -0.01
CA GLY A 53 0.48 32.77 -1.21
C GLY A 53 1.76 32.39 -1.95
N LEU A 54 1.92 31.08 -2.19
CA LEU A 54 3.06 30.43 -2.85
C LEU A 54 4.36 31.24 -2.76
N ARG A 55 5.16 31.04 -1.69
CA ARG A 55 6.60 30.95 -1.97
C ARG A 55 6.66 29.84 -3.03
N PRO A 56 7.07 30.12 -4.28
CA PRO A 56 7.42 29.02 -5.14
C PRO A 56 8.42 28.22 -4.32
N LEU A 57 8.30 26.90 -4.29
CA LEU A 57 9.45 26.05 -3.99
C LEU A 57 10.46 26.28 -5.12
N VAL A 58 10.97 27.51 -5.25
CA VAL A 58 12.31 27.74 -5.73
C VAL A 58 13.08 26.98 -4.68
N PHE A 59 13.50 25.78 -5.08
CA PHE A 59 14.67 25.14 -4.51
C PHE A 59 15.76 26.19 -4.62
N ASP A 60 15.82 27.09 -3.64
CA ASP A 60 16.96 27.94 -3.47
C ASP A 60 18.10 26.93 -3.34
N GLN A 61 19.04 26.99 -4.27
CA GLN A 61 20.08 25.97 -4.45
C GLN A 61 21.04 25.87 -3.26
N ASP A 62 20.76 26.61 -2.20
CA ASP A 62 21.41 26.53 -0.91
C ASP A 62 20.82 25.35 -0.12
N VAL A 63 21.48 24.20 -0.30
CA VAL A 63 21.23 22.91 0.35
C VAL A 63 21.16 23.00 1.90
N PHE A 64 21.57 24.14 2.50
CA PHE A 64 21.55 24.40 3.93
C PHE A 64 21.25 25.89 4.24
N VAL A 65 20.12 26.44 3.81
CA VAL A 65 19.65 27.71 4.39
C VAL A 65 19.17 27.43 5.81
N MET A 66 20.00 27.74 6.80
CA MET A 66 19.56 27.92 8.19
C MET A 66 18.70 29.20 8.21
N ASP A 67 17.43 29.08 7.80
CA ASP A 67 16.48 30.18 7.85
C ASP A 67 16.41 30.74 9.28
N ARG A 68 16.11 32.03 9.39
CA ARG A 68 16.06 32.69 10.68
C ARG A 68 15.05 31.96 11.58
N PRO A 69 15.42 31.66 12.83
CA PRO A 69 14.69 30.76 13.71
C PRO A 69 13.44 31.38 14.35
N ASP A 70 12.85 32.39 13.70
CA ASP A 70 11.63 33.10 14.09
C ASP A 70 10.44 32.82 13.16
N GLU A 71 10.65 32.36 11.92
CA GLU A 71 9.57 32.13 10.95
C GLU A 71 9.21 30.65 10.70
N SER A 72 10.04 29.66 11.10
CA SER A 72 9.90 28.25 10.67
C SER A 72 9.05 27.33 11.58
N TYR A 73 8.62 27.77 12.77
CA TYR A 73 7.95 26.86 13.72
C TYR A 73 6.65 26.26 13.20
N PHE A 74 5.86 26.99 12.41
CA PHE A 74 4.62 26.45 11.85
C PHE A 74 4.91 25.29 10.89
N GLU A 75 5.92 25.44 10.02
CA GLU A 75 6.31 24.43 9.04
C GLU A 75 6.88 23.19 9.73
N GLU A 76 7.63 23.36 10.82
CA GLU A 76 8.08 22.25 11.67
C GLU A 76 6.90 21.50 12.29
N LEU A 77 5.92 22.21 12.86
CA LEU A 77 4.71 21.61 13.42
C LEU A 77 3.91 20.87 12.34
N GLN A 78 3.79 21.46 11.15
CA GLN A 78 3.13 20.84 10.01
C GLN A 78 3.84 19.55 9.59
N LEU A 79 5.18 19.59 9.48
CA LEU A 79 5.99 18.43 9.07
C LEU A 79 5.84 17.28 10.07
N VAL A 80 5.96 17.57 11.37
CA VAL A 80 5.78 16.58 12.43
C VAL A 80 4.35 16.04 12.44
N GLY A 81 3.37 16.92 12.29
CA GLY A 81 1.96 16.54 12.21
C GLY A 81 1.64 15.62 11.02
N ASN A 82 2.19 15.92 9.84
CA ASN A 82 2.05 15.06 8.66
C ASN A 82 2.67 13.68 8.89
N ALA A 83 3.88 13.61 9.46
CA ALA A 83 4.54 12.34 9.76
C ALA A 83 3.75 11.49 10.78
N LEU A 84 3.20 12.12 11.83
CA LEU A 84 2.36 11.45 12.82
C LEU A 84 1.05 10.96 12.21
N LEU A 85 0.43 11.77 11.36
CA LEU A 85 -0.80 11.43 10.65
C LEU A 85 -0.59 10.23 9.70
N GLU A 86 0.50 10.24 8.93
CA GLU A 86 0.89 9.15 8.03
C GLU A 86 1.14 7.86 8.80
N ALA A 87 1.96 7.91 9.85
CA ALA A 87 2.26 6.75 10.69
C ALA A 87 0.99 6.17 11.31
N THR A 88 0.10 7.03 11.84
CA THR A 88 -1.17 6.60 12.44
C THR A 88 -2.09 5.99 11.40
N ALA A 89 -2.23 6.59 10.22
CA ALA A 89 -3.09 6.07 9.16
C ALA A 89 -2.61 4.70 8.65
N THR A 90 -1.28 4.52 8.51
CA THR A 90 -0.70 3.23 8.13
C THR A 90 -0.98 2.15 9.17
N THR A 91 -0.62 2.39 10.44
CA THR A 91 -0.77 1.37 11.50
C THR A 91 -2.24 1.06 11.74
N TRP A 92 -3.10 2.07 11.87
CA TRP A 92 -4.53 1.90 12.02
C TRP A 92 -5.17 1.14 10.85
N GLY A 93 -4.74 1.43 9.61
CA GLY A 93 -5.22 0.72 8.41
C GLY A 93 -4.86 -0.76 8.43
N HIS A 94 -3.64 -1.11 8.83
CA HIS A 94 -3.19 -2.50 8.98
C HIS A 94 -3.95 -3.25 10.08
N ASP A 95 -4.19 -2.59 11.22
CA ASP A 95 -4.91 -3.18 12.35
C ASP A 95 -6.39 -3.41 12.02
N THR A 96 -7.01 -2.45 11.33
CA THR A 96 -8.46 -2.47 11.02
C THR A 96 -8.80 -3.35 9.82
N PHE A 97 -7.91 -3.43 8.81
CA PHE A 97 -8.14 -4.15 7.57
C PHE A 97 -7.01 -5.16 7.26
N PRO A 98 -6.79 -6.17 8.11
CA PRO A 98 -5.67 -7.11 7.95
C PRO A 98 -5.73 -7.94 6.66
N ALA A 99 -6.92 -8.08 6.06
CA ALA A 99 -7.11 -8.81 4.80
C ALA A 99 -6.76 -7.97 3.55
N PHE A 100 -6.50 -6.67 3.69
CA PHE A 100 -6.18 -5.82 2.55
C PHE A 100 -4.79 -6.14 2.02
N ARG A 101 -4.67 -6.28 0.69
CA ARG A 101 -3.38 -6.31 0.02
C ARG A 101 -2.72 -4.94 0.13
N GLN A 102 -1.38 -4.90 0.03
CA GLN A 102 -0.58 -3.69 0.10
C GLN A 102 -1.14 -2.54 -0.77
N GLY A 103 -1.54 -2.83 -2.00
CA GLY A 103 -2.12 -1.82 -2.91
C GLY A 103 -3.43 -1.21 -2.41
N ALA A 104 -4.36 -2.02 -1.87
CA ALA A 104 -5.63 -1.52 -1.33
C ALA A 104 -5.43 -0.73 -0.03
N SER A 105 -4.52 -1.20 0.83
CA SER A 105 -4.13 -0.46 2.05
C SER A 105 -3.55 0.91 1.72
N SER A 106 -2.59 0.96 0.77
CA SER A 106 -1.97 2.21 0.31
C SER A 106 -2.98 3.17 -0.33
N GLN A 107 -3.94 2.66 -1.12
CA GLN A 107 -5.02 3.49 -1.68
C GLN A 107 -5.90 4.09 -0.58
N LEU A 108 -6.36 3.29 0.38
CA LEU A 108 -7.17 3.79 1.50
C LEU A 108 -6.40 4.84 2.30
N GLN A 109 -5.15 4.56 2.65
CA GLN A 109 -4.28 5.51 3.36
C GLN A 109 -4.17 6.82 2.57
N SER A 110 -3.84 6.75 1.29
CA SER A 110 -3.65 7.93 0.43
C SER A 110 -4.91 8.82 0.41
N HIS A 111 -6.10 8.23 0.41
CA HIS A 111 -7.36 8.97 0.46
C HIS A 111 -7.65 9.57 1.84
N LEU A 112 -7.29 8.88 2.93
CA LEU A 112 -7.47 9.38 4.31
C LEU A 112 -6.61 10.62 4.58
N ILE A 113 -5.36 10.62 4.12
CA ILE A 113 -4.40 11.71 4.36
C ILE A 113 -4.31 12.73 3.22
N ARG A 114 -5.19 12.60 2.21
CA ARG A 114 -5.19 13.51 1.06
C ARG A 114 -5.44 14.95 1.51
N LYS A 115 -4.70 15.93 1.00
CA LYS A 115 -4.90 17.36 1.36
C LYS A 115 -6.36 17.82 1.17
N SER A 116 -7.05 17.36 0.12
CA SER A 116 -8.47 17.66 -0.10
C SER A 116 -9.39 17.08 0.98
N THR A 117 -9.03 15.92 1.53
CA THR A 117 -9.74 15.27 2.63
C THR A 117 -9.48 16.03 3.94
N LEU A 118 -8.21 16.32 4.24
CA LEU A 118 -7.82 17.06 5.43
C LEU A 118 -8.37 18.48 5.46
N CYS A 119 -8.48 19.15 4.31
CA CYS A 119 -9.17 20.44 4.16
C CYS A 119 -10.62 20.37 4.66
N GLN A 120 -11.39 19.34 4.25
CA GLN A 120 -12.78 19.19 4.70
C GLN A 120 -12.86 18.95 6.21
N VAL A 121 -11.93 18.16 6.76
CA VAL A 121 -11.83 17.93 8.20
C VAL A 121 -11.50 19.23 8.96
N ALA A 122 -10.53 20.01 8.45
CA ALA A 122 -10.16 21.32 9.02
C ALA A 122 -11.34 22.29 9.03
N VAL A 123 -12.14 22.31 7.96
CA VAL A 123 -13.34 23.15 7.88
C VAL A 123 -14.35 22.76 8.97
N ARG A 124 -14.62 21.46 9.14
CA ARG A 124 -15.58 20.98 10.14
C ARG A 124 -15.15 21.20 11.59
N TYR A 125 -13.85 21.19 11.87
CA TYR A 125 -13.33 21.60 13.18
C TYR A 125 -13.25 23.11 13.38
N ASN A 126 -13.67 23.91 12.40
CA ASN A 126 -13.49 25.36 12.39
C ASN A 126 -12.02 25.82 12.48
N LEU A 127 -11.07 24.97 12.08
CA LEU A 127 -9.66 25.35 12.05
C LEU A 127 -9.33 26.28 10.88
N HIS A 128 -10.15 26.25 9.83
CA HIS A 128 -10.02 27.14 8.68
C HIS A 128 -10.12 28.64 9.04
N THR A 129 -10.76 28.99 10.17
CA THR A 129 -10.88 30.37 10.63
C THR A 129 -9.60 30.90 11.27
N LYS A 130 -8.66 30.01 11.64
CA LYS A 130 -7.35 30.34 12.18
C LYS A 130 -6.33 30.70 11.08
N VAL A 131 -6.65 30.44 9.81
CA VAL A 131 -5.78 30.78 8.69
C VAL A 131 -5.92 32.27 8.38
N ASN A 132 -4.86 33.04 8.57
CA ASN A 132 -4.77 34.38 8.02
C ASN A 132 -4.25 34.30 6.58
N TYR A 133 -4.88 35.01 5.65
CA TYR A 133 -4.41 35.08 4.27
C TYR A 133 -3.71 36.42 4.05
N ASP A 134 -2.53 36.41 3.44
CA ASP A 134 -1.79 37.64 3.16
C ASP A 134 -2.63 38.57 2.26
N PRO A 135 -2.98 39.79 2.70
CA PRO A 135 -3.77 40.73 1.92
C PRO A 135 -3.07 41.19 0.63
N LYS A 136 -1.75 40.98 0.50
CA LYS A 136 -0.99 41.31 -0.71
C LYS A 136 -1.28 40.34 -1.85
N VAL A 137 -1.79 39.15 -1.57
CA VAL A 137 -2.15 38.16 -2.58
C VAL A 137 -3.54 38.48 -3.11
N SER A 138 -3.60 38.98 -4.35
CA SER A 138 -4.82 39.51 -4.94
C SER A 138 -5.87 38.45 -5.28
N ILE A 139 -5.46 37.20 -5.53
CA ILE A 139 -6.36 36.10 -5.91
C ILE A 139 -5.88 34.80 -5.25
N TRP A 140 -6.75 34.20 -4.43
CA TRP A 140 -6.54 32.88 -3.85
C TRP A 140 -7.30 31.83 -4.66
N THR A 141 -6.60 30.81 -5.16
CA THR A 141 -7.27 29.69 -5.83
C THR A 141 -7.89 28.74 -4.79
N ALA A 142 -8.92 28.00 -5.19
CA ALA A 142 -9.51 26.97 -4.32
C ALA A 142 -8.48 25.93 -3.86
N THR A 143 -7.49 25.63 -4.71
CA THR A 143 -6.38 24.72 -4.38
C THR A 143 -5.48 25.30 -3.29
N ASP A 144 -5.16 26.60 -3.35
CA ASP A 144 -4.31 27.25 -2.35
C ASP A 144 -5.02 27.36 -1.00
N ILE A 145 -6.31 27.67 -1.00
CA ILE A 145 -7.16 27.67 0.20
C ILE A 145 -7.18 26.27 0.82
N GLY A 146 -7.42 25.23 0.01
CA GLY A 146 -7.44 23.85 0.49
C GLY A 146 -6.08 23.39 1.05
N ARG A 147 -4.98 23.84 0.44
CA ARG A 147 -3.62 23.57 0.92
C ARG A 147 -3.38 24.24 2.28
N ALA A 148 -3.73 25.51 2.43
CA ALA A 148 -3.57 26.23 3.71
C ALA A 148 -4.42 25.60 4.83
N GLN A 149 -5.67 25.24 4.54
CA GLN A 149 -6.56 24.61 5.52
C GLN A 149 -6.07 23.23 5.95
N SER A 150 -5.59 22.41 5.01
CA SER A 150 -4.99 21.10 5.36
C SER A 150 -3.68 21.24 6.14
N ALA A 151 -2.85 22.24 5.80
CA ALA A 151 -1.62 22.54 6.53
C ALA A 151 -1.89 22.91 8.00
N VAL A 152 -2.92 23.73 8.28
CA VAL A 152 -3.29 24.07 9.66
C VAL A 152 -3.77 22.85 10.44
N PHE A 153 -4.49 21.92 9.82
CA PHE A 153 -4.88 20.67 10.48
C PHE A 153 -3.65 19.83 10.86
N GLU A 154 -2.68 19.69 9.95
CA GLU A 154 -1.42 19.00 10.22
C GLU A 154 -0.63 19.68 11.34
N ALA A 155 -0.46 21.00 11.28
CA ALA A 155 0.22 21.76 12.31
C ALA A 155 -0.48 21.63 13.68
N HIS A 156 -1.81 21.56 13.71
CA HIS A 156 -2.57 21.29 14.95
C HIS A 156 -2.21 19.93 15.55
N ILE A 157 -2.07 18.88 14.74
CA ILE A 157 -1.63 17.55 15.21
C ILE A 157 -0.23 17.65 15.83
N GLY A 158 0.70 18.33 15.15
CA GLY A 158 2.05 18.57 15.65
C GLY A 158 2.05 19.35 16.97
N ALA A 159 1.24 20.40 17.09
CA ALA A 159 1.13 21.20 18.30
C ALA A 159 0.54 20.42 19.47
N VAL A 160 -0.49 19.61 19.25
CA VAL A 160 -1.04 18.72 20.29
C VAL A 160 0.04 17.74 20.75
N TYR A 161 0.80 17.14 19.84
CA TYR A 161 1.90 16.24 20.19
C TYR A 161 2.93 16.92 21.10
N TYR A 162 3.43 18.09 20.70
CA TYR A 162 4.43 18.84 21.47
C TYR A 162 3.89 19.34 22.82
N SER A 163 2.63 19.78 22.84
CA SER A 163 1.94 20.19 24.06
C SER A 163 1.83 19.06 25.08
N LEU A 164 1.64 17.81 24.64
CA LEU A 164 1.55 16.64 25.51
C LEU A 164 2.91 16.23 26.11
N ILE A 165 3.99 16.33 25.32
CA ILE A 165 5.34 15.97 25.78
C ILE A 165 6.05 17.10 26.52
N GLY A 166 5.40 18.27 26.71
CA GLY A 166 5.97 19.41 27.43
C GLY A 166 7.27 19.96 26.82
N LYS A 167 7.59 19.57 25.59
CA LYS A 167 8.72 20.13 24.83
C LYS A 167 8.13 21.11 23.86
N THR A 168 8.39 22.40 24.08
CA THR A 168 8.41 23.30 22.93
C THR A 168 9.63 22.95 22.09
N PRO A 169 9.59 23.12 20.76
CA PRO A 169 10.81 23.29 19.98
C PRO A 169 11.48 24.60 20.43
N THR A 170 12.01 24.63 21.65
CA THR A 170 12.78 25.77 22.16
C THR A 170 14.23 25.50 21.84
N LYS A 171 14.86 26.52 21.23
CA LYS A 171 16.30 26.72 21.15
C LYS A 171 16.96 26.29 22.45
N GLU A 172 17.58 25.13 22.49
CA GLU A 172 18.74 24.97 23.36
C GLU A 172 19.72 26.04 22.87
N LYS A 173 19.87 27.11 23.66
CA LYS A 173 21.08 27.90 23.55
C LYS A 173 22.22 26.89 23.76
N CYS A 174 23.01 26.65 22.73
CA CYS A 174 24.41 26.30 22.95
C CYS A 174 25.01 27.49 23.71
N ASP A 175 24.82 27.52 25.02
CA ASP A 175 25.77 28.22 25.89
C ASP A 175 27.03 27.37 25.79
N ASP A 176 27.89 27.74 24.82
CA ASP A 176 29.26 27.28 24.66
C ASP A 176 30.05 27.70 25.91
N THR A 177 29.76 27.07 27.05
CA THR A 177 30.70 26.98 28.15
C THR A 177 31.38 25.63 27.94
N PRO A 178 32.67 25.60 27.54
CA PRO A 178 33.39 24.35 27.45
C PRO A 178 33.53 23.82 28.88
N ASP A 179 32.67 22.87 29.23
CA ASP A 179 32.81 22.11 30.46
C ASP A 179 34.03 21.19 30.29
N GLN A 180 35.20 21.71 30.68
CA GLN A 180 36.46 20.97 30.77
C GLN A 180 36.41 19.99 31.94
N THR A 181 35.50 19.02 31.91
CA THR A 181 35.61 17.85 32.77
C THR A 181 35.05 16.66 32.03
N TYR A 182 35.88 15.60 31.90
CA TYR A 182 35.62 14.28 31.29
C TYR A 182 36.37 13.98 29.99
N MET A 183 37.68 13.73 30.14
CA MET A 183 38.37 12.65 29.43
C MET A 183 39.43 12.04 30.37
N GLN A 184 39.03 11.05 31.16
CA GLN A 184 39.96 10.02 31.66
C GLN A 184 39.25 8.67 31.58
N THR A 185 39.30 8.10 30.38
CA THR A 185 39.06 6.67 30.15
C THR A 185 40.37 5.95 30.45
N GLN A 186 40.45 5.26 31.59
CA GLN A 186 41.46 4.22 31.78
C GLN A 186 40.89 2.89 31.29
N ALA A 187 41.54 2.37 30.26
CA ALA A 187 41.39 1.00 29.81
C ALA A 187 41.85 0.05 30.91
N THR A 188 41.02 -0.92 31.25
CA THR A 188 41.49 -2.16 31.87
C THR A 188 40.89 -3.31 31.08
N GLU A 189 41.73 -3.92 30.25
CA GLU A 189 41.55 -5.27 29.72
C GLU A 189 41.52 -6.25 30.90
N LYS A 190 40.57 -7.18 30.91
CA LYS A 190 40.80 -8.54 31.41
C LYS A 190 39.82 -9.52 30.81
N ASP A 191 40.43 -10.62 30.42
CA ASP A 191 40.00 -11.80 29.69
C ASP A 191 39.00 -12.70 30.44
N GLU A 192 38.31 -13.53 29.62
CA GLU A 192 37.83 -14.91 29.86
C GLU A 192 36.76 -15.11 30.97
N THR A 193 35.76 -16.01 30.91
CA THR A 193 35.50 -17.24 30.14
C THR A 193 34.03 -17.66 30.34
N GLU A 194 33.48 -18.34 29.33
CA GLU A 194 32.55 -19.49 29.33
C GLU A 194 31.28 -19.64 30.24
N ASP A 195 30.24 -20.11 29.53
CA ASP A 195 29.31 -21.23 29.82
C ASP A 195 27.87 -21.03 30.35
N LYS A 196 26.95 -21.34 29.43
CA LYS A 196 25.76 -22.23 29.49
C LYS A 196 24.69 -22.12 30.59
N SER A 197 23.47 -22.09 30.05
CA SER A 197 22.29 -22.92 30.37
C SER A 197 21.12 -22.28 31.15
N SER A 198 20.00 -22.17 30.42
CA SER A 198 18.62 -22.57 30.74
C SER A 198 18.17 -22.75 32.20
N ILE A 199 16.98 -22.20 32.51
CA ILE A 199 15.82 -22.77 33.26
C ILE A 199 14.86 -21.58 33.52
N VAL A 200 13.73 -21.44 32.81
CA VAL A 200 12.36 -21.82 33.24
C VAL A 200 12.05 -21.54 34.72
N GLU A 201 11.28 -20.49 35.03
CA GLU A 201 10.06 -20.66 35.87
C GLU A 201 9.21 -19.40 35.99
N THR A 202 7.91 -19.68 35.96
CA THR A 202 6.73 -18.84 36.16
C THR A 202 6.49 -18.50 37.62
N HIS A 203 6.17 -17.24 37.96
CA HIS A 203 5.32 -16.89 39.11
C HIS A 203 4.51 -15.63 38.76
N HIS A 204 3.20 -15.75 38.59
CA HIS A 204 2.13 -15.75 39.58
C HIS A 204 1.65 -14.34 39.96
N VAL A 205 0.40 -14.11 39.54
CA VAL A 205 -0.51 -13.02 39.88
C VAL A 205 -0.66 -12.92 41.39
N ASN A 206 -0.57 -11.70 41.95
CA ASN A 206 -1.49 -11.32 43.01
C ASN A 206 -1.71 -9.82 43.12
N SER A 207 -2.99 -9.50 43.31
CA SER A 207 -3.60 -8.21 43.54
C SER A 207 -3.33 -7.70 44.95
N LYS A 208 -3.21 -6.37 45.09
CA LYS A 208 -3.88 -5.65 46.18
C LYS A 208 -3.93 -4.14 45.93
N LEU A 209 -5.15 -3.65 45.72
CA LEU A 209 -5.56 -2.29 46.05
C LEU A 209 -5.24 -2.02 47.52
N GLU A 210 -4.58 -0.92 47.84
CA GLU A 210 -4.96 -0.10 48.99
C GLU A 210 -4.85 1.40 48.65
N ASN A 211 -5.94 2.09 48.99
CA ASN A 211 -6.17 3.51 48.89
C ASN A 211 -5.16 4.28 49.74
N SER A 212 -4.56 5.33 49.18
CA SER A 212 -4.11 6.47 49.97
C SER A 212 -4.47 7.76 49.25
N SER A 213 -5.53 8.38 49.74
CA SER A 213 -6.00 9.69 49.35
C SER A 213 -4.98 10.74 49.80
N ASN A 214 -4.03 11.06 48.93
CA ASN A 214 -3.19 12.25 49.07
C ASN A 214 -3.76 13.35 48.17
N GLU A 215 -4.08 14.47 48.81
CA GLU A 215 -4.55 15.71 48.19
C GLU A 215 -3.61 16.15 47.06
N ILE A 216 -4.15 16.17 45.84
CA ILE A 216 -3.43 16.54 44.63
C ILE A 216 -3.45 18.06 44.48
N SER A 217 -2.27 18.65 44.67
CA SER A 217 -1.95 20.00 44.19
C SER A 217 -2.15 20.08 42.66
N PRO A 218 -2.81 21.10 42.10
CA PRO A 218 -3.34 21.07 40.73
C PRO A 218 -2.32 21.30 39.61
N ASN A 219 -1.01 21.37 39.88
CA ASN A 219 -0.03 21.81 38.87
C ASN A 219 1.06 20.80 38.49
N ASN A 220 0.90 19.52 38.83
CA ASN A 220 1.84 18.50 38.37
C ASN A 220 1.35 17.84 37.08
N CYS A 221 1.35 18.60 35.97
CA CYS A 221 1.10 18.05 34.64
C CYS A 221 2.27 17.12 34.31
N LYS A 222 2.10 15.82 34.61
CA LYS A 222 3.11 14.80 34.30
C LYS A 222 3.34 14.83 32.80
N VAL A 223 4.50 15.34 32.42
CA VAL A 223 5.00 15.33 31.05
C VAL A 223 4.85 13.91 30.49
N LYS A 224 4.08 13.77 29.41
CA LYS A 224 3.88 12.46 28.79
C LYS A 224 5.14 12.06 28.02
N THR A 225 5.42 10.76 27.98
CA THR A 225 6.45 10.25 27.07
C THR A 225 6.00 10.43 25.62
N ARG A 226 6.95 10.40 24.67
CA ARG A 226 6.64 10.44 23.22
C ARG A 226 5.66 9.33 22.82
N GLY A 227 5.83 8.12 23.37
CA GLY A 227 4.92 7.00 23.13
C GLY A 227 3.49 7.28 23.63
N GLN A 228 3.34 7.80 24.85
CA GLN A 228 2.02 8.17 25.40
C GLN A 228 1.34 9.29 24.63
N ALA A 229 2.10 10.26 24.11
CA ALA A 229 1.58 11.30 23.24
C ALA A 229 1.11 10.74 21.89
N PHE A 230 1.89 9.82 21.29
CA PHE A 230 1.49 9.11 20.07
C PHE A 230 0.24 8.26 20.29
N GLU A 231 0.16 7.47 21.36
CA GLU A 231 -1.02 6.66 21.69
C GLU A 231 -2.29 7.51 21.84
N TYR A 232 -2.16 8.69 22.47
CA TYR A 232 -3.28 9.63 22.58
C TYR A 232 -3.76 10.11 21.21
N LEU A 233 -2.83 10.52 20.33
CA LEU A 233 -3.17 10.92 18.96
C LEU A 233 -3.74 9.77 18.15
N TYR A 234 -3.19 8.56 18.26
CA TYR A 234 -3.70 7.36 17.62
C TYR A 234 -5.15 7.09 18.03
N SER A 235 -5.47 7.18 19.33
CA SER A 235 -6.84 7.00 19.81
C SER A 235 -7.80 8.05 19.25
N TRP A 236 -7.41 9.33 19.20
CA TRP A 236 -8.25 10.38 18.61
C TRP A 236 -8.43 10.23 17.10
N LEU A 237 -7.32 10.03 16.36
CA LEU A 237 -7.33 9.89 14.90
C LEU A 237 -8.06 8.62 14.46
N SER A 238 -7.97 7.51 15.20
CA SER A 238 -8.71 6.28 14.86
C SER A 238 -10.24 6.47 14.91
N HIS A 239 -10.75 7.25 15.88
CA HIS A 239 -12.17 7.62 15.91
C HIS A 239 -12.58 8.48 14.71
N LEU A 240 -11.68 9.35 14.23
CA LEU A 240 -11.89 10.15 13.03
C LEU A 240 -11.81 9.31 11.75
N PHE A 241 -10.83 8.41 11.64
CA PHE A 241 -10.59 7.60 10.44
C PHE A 241 -11.68 6.56 10.20
N LYS A 242 -12.29 6.00 11.24
CA LYS A 242 -13.32 4.97 11.12
C LYS A 242 -14.53 5.37 10.24
N PRO A 243 -15.23 6.49 10.48
CA PRO A 243 -16.31 6.92 9.59
C PRO A 243 -15.79 7.34 8.21
N MET A 244 -14.61 7.96 8.13
CA MET A 244 -14.01 8.37 6.85
C MET A 244 -13.68 7.17 5.97
N SER A 245 -13.06 6.13 6.51
CA SER A 245 -12.69 4.93 5.75
C SER A 245 -13.91 4.20 5.22
N LYS A 246 -15.00 4.15 6.00
CA LYS A 246 -16.26 3.52 5.56
C LYS A 246 -16.77 4.23 4.30
N PHE A 247 -16.85 5.55 4.34
CA PHE A 247 -17.26 6.35 3.19
C PHE A 247 -16.31 6.17 2.00
N ILE A 248 -14.99 6.28 2.22
CA ILE A 248 -13.98 6.12 1.17
C ILE A 248 -14.12 4.75 0.50
N LEU A 249 -14.22 3.67 1.27
CA LEU A 249 -14.34 2.31 0.74
C LEU A 249 -15.65 2.10 -0.03
N GLU A 250 -16.75 2.71 0.42
CA GLU A 250 -18.02 2.67 -0.32
C GLU A 250 -17.92 3.38 -1.67
N GLU A 251 -17.31 4.57 -1.71
CA GLU A 251 -17.10 5.32 -2.96
C GLU A 251 -16.12 4.62 -3.90
N LEU A 252 -15.00 4.08 -3.38
CA LEU A 252 -14.05 3.32 -4.19
C LEU A 252 -14.66 2.06 -4.80
N LYS A 253 -15.54 1.36 -4.08
CA LYS A 253 -16.27 0.19 -4.62
C LYS A 253 -17.25 0.59 -5.72
N LYS A 254 -17.96 1.72 -5.58
CA LYS A 254 -18.84 2.25 -6.63
C LYS A 254 -18.03 2.58 -7.88
N GLU A 255 -16.88 3.22 -7.69
CA GLU A 255 -16.00 3.61 -8.79
C GLU A 255 -15.36 2.39 -9.48
N GLU A 256 -14.92 1.39 -8.71
CA GLU A 256 -14.45 0.11 -9.27
C GLU A 256 -15.55 -0.56 -10.10
N SER A 257 -16.78 -0.61 -9.60
CA SER A 257 -17.94 -1.17 -10.33
C SER A 257 -18.24 -0.38 -11.62
N ARG A 258 -18.08 0.95 -11.59
CA ARG A 258 -18.22 1.83 -12.76
C ARG A 258 -17.16 1.53 -13.81
N PHE A 259 -15.90 1.31 -13.40
CA PHE A 259 -14.83 0.90 -14.29
C PHE A 259 -15.08 -0.47 -14.90
N GLU A 260 -15.48 -1.46 -14.11
CA GLU A 260 -15.80 -2.80 -14.60
C GLU A 260 -16.94 -2.79 -15.62
N SER A 261 -17.94 -1.92 -15.42
CA SER A 261 -19.08 -1.78 -16.34
C SER A 261 -18.70 -1.05 -17.63
N SER A 262 -17.87 0.00 -17.53
CA SER A 262 -17.48 0.83 -18.69
C SER A 262 -16.43 0.15 -19.57
N ARG A 263 -15.59 -0.70 -18.96
CA ARG A 263 -14.58 -1.49 -19.63
C ARG A 263 -14.70 -2.90 -19.07
N PRO A 264 -15.57 -3.76 -19.65
CA PRO A 264 -15.56 -5.16 -19.30
C PRO A 264 -14.13 -5.64 -19.52
N ASN A 265 -13.47 -6.00 -18.42
CA ASN A 265 -12.07 -6.37 -18.44
C ASN A 265 -11.91 -7.44 -19.53
N PRO A 266 -11.08 -7.24 -20.56
CA PRO A 266 -10.92 -8.24 -21.62
C PRO A 266 -10.41 -9.57 -21.06
N ARG A 267 -9.84 -9.58 -19.84
CA ARG A 267 -9.47 -10.79 -19.09
C ARG A 267 -10.64 -11.46 -18.36
N LYS A 268 -11.81 -10.83 -18.26
CA LYS A 268 -13.05 -11.39 -17.67
C LYS A 268 -14.10 -11.78 -18.72
N ILE A 269 -13.96 -11.35 -19.98
CA ILE A 269 -14.68 -11.97 -21.10
C ILE A 269 -13.93 -13.24 -21.49
N THR A 270 -13.86 -14.17 -20.55
CA THR A 270 -13.26 -15.47 -20.81
C THR A 270 -14.32 -16.38 -21.41
N LEU A 271 -14.13 -16.73 -22.68
CA LEU A 271 -14.92 -17.78 -23.30
C LEU A 271 -14.62 -19.08 -22.56
N LYS A 272 -15.67 -19.72 -22.03
CA LYS A 272 -15.56 -21.10 -21.60
C LYS A 272 -15.39 -21.96 -22.85
N PHE A 273 -14.23 -22.59 -22.98
CA PHE A 273 -14.01 -23.53 -24.08
C PHE A 273 -15.03 -24.67 -23.96
N PRO A 274 -15.86 -24.94 -24.98
CA PRO A 274 -16.87 -26.00 -24.91
C PRO A 274 -16.16 -27.35 -24.79
N VAL A 275 -16.28 -27.99 -23.62
CA VAL A 275 -15.74 -29.34 -23.38
C VAL A 275 -16.87 -30.33 -23.61
N PRO A 276 -16.81 -31.14 -24.68
CA PRO A 276 -17.77 -32.21 -24.87
C PRO A 276 -17.62 -33.27 -23.75
N PRO A 277 -18.74 -33.82 -23.23
CA PRO A 277 -18.70 -34.81 -22.16
C PRO A 277 -17.97 -36.10 -22.58
N GLU A 278 -17.95 -36.45 -23.87
CA GLU A 278 -17.20 -37.61 -24.37
C GLU A 278 -15.68 -37.52 -24.17
N TRP A 279 -15.11 -36.32 -24.00
CA TRP A 279 -13.67 -36.14 -23.83
C TRP A 279 -13.11 -36.82 -22.58
N GLU A 280 -13.91 -36.95 -21.53
CA GLU A 280 -13.47 -37.61 -20.30
C GLU A 280 -13.29 -39.12 -20.48
N LEU A 281 -14.18 -39.76 -21.24
CA LEU A 281 -14.08 -41.17 -21.61
C LEU A 281 -12.88 -41.39 -22.56
N GLU A 282 -12.72 -40.53 -23.57
CA GLU A 282 -11.57 -40.57 -24.47
C GLU A 282 -10.24 -40.38 -23.75
N ASP A 283 -10.16 -39.41 -22.82
CA ASP A 283 -8.95 -39.15 -22.03
C ASP A 283 -8.57 -40.34 -21.14
N THR A 284 -9.57 -41.08 -20.68
CA THR A 284 -9.37 -42.30 -19.87
C THR A 284 -8.80 -43.42 -20.73
N LYS A 285 -9.35 -43.64 -21.93
CA LYS A 285 -8.83 -44.60 -22.92
C LYS A 285 -7.41 -44.24 -23.39
N ALA A 286 -7.15 -42.96 -23.63
CA ALA A 286 -5.86 -42.48 -24.10
C ALA A 286 -4.76 -42.45 -23.02
N ARG A 287 -5.06 -42.84 -21.77
CA ARG A 287 -4.09 -42.82 -20.68
C ARG A 287 -2.96 -43.79 -20.98
N GLY A 288 -1.75 -43.24 -21.15
CA GLY A 288 -0.57 -44.03 -21.47
C GLY A 288 -0.32 -44.20 -22.97
N GLY A 289 -1.14 -43.64 -23.86
CA GLY A 289 -0.94 -43.72 -25.31
C GLY A 289 0.45 -43.23 -25.74
N LYS A 290 0.98 -42.20 -25.08
CA LYS A 290 2.36 -41.73 -25.28
C LYS A 290 3.40 -42.80 -24.93
N HIS A 291 3.21 -43.51 -23.82
CA HIS A 291 4.12 -44.59 -23.41
C HIS A 291 4.07 -45.77 -24.39
N VAL A 292 2.87 -46.19 -24.79
CA VAL A 292 2.68 -47.26 -25.78
C VAL A 292 3.38 -46.92 -27.10
N LEU A 293 3.16 -45.70 -27.62
CA LEU A 293 3.79 -45.25 -28.86
C LEU A 293 5.33 -45.23 -28.76
N HIS A 294 5.88 -44.74 -27.64
CA HIS A 294 7.33 -44.69 -27.44
C HIS A 294 7.98 -46.06 -27.17
N ALA A 295 7.25 -47.00 -26.59
CA ALA A 295 7.74 -48.35 -26.32
C ALA A 295 7.81 -49.23 -27.57
N GLN A 296 7.12 -48.84 -28.65
CA GLN A 296 6.97 -49.71 -29.81
C GLN A 296 8.23 -49.79 -30.66
N HIS A 297 8.75 -51.01 -30.86
CA HIS A 297 9.96 -51.28 -31.64
C HIS A 297 9.78 -51.11 -33.16
N GLN A 298 8.55 -50.85 -33.62
CA GLN A 298 8.20 -50.66 -35.03
C GLN A 298 8.37 -49.22 -35.52
N LEU A 299 8.86 -48.32 -34.69
CA LEU A 299 9.25 -46.99 -35.13
C LEU A 299 10.69 -47.01 -35.65
N ILE A 300 10.94 -46.32 -36.77
CA ILE A 300 12.31 -46.02 -37.20
C ILE A 300 13.01 -45.27 -36.05
N LYS A 301 14.34 -45.33 -35.94
CA LYS A 301 15.18 -44.71 -34.88
C LYS A 301 14.85 -43.25 -34.47
N VAL A 302 13.94 -42.58 -35.17
CA VAL A 302 13.40 -41.26 -34.87
C VAL A 302 12.25 -41.36 -33.86
N ARG A 303 12.38 -40.67 -32.72
CA ARG A 303 11.31 -40.60 -31.71
C ARG A 303 10.08 -39.85 -32.27
N PRO A 304 8.85 -40.22 -31.89
CA PRO A 304 7.64 -39.45 -32.20
C PRO A 304 7.80 -37.99 -31.83
N THR A 305 7.33 -37.09 -32.69
CA THR A 305 7.40 -35.63 -32.50
C THR A 305 6.03 -35.09 -32.14
N TYR A 306 5.99 -34.18 -31.17
CA TYR A 306 4.76 -33.55 -30.68
C TYR A 306 4.85 -32.04 -30.85
N THR A 307 3.97 -31.48 -31.68
CA THR A 307 3.88 -30.04 -31.90
C THR A 307 2.64 -29.51 -31.20
N ALA A 308 2.83 -28.69 -30.17
CA ALA A 308 1.74 -28.13 -29.37
C ALA A 308 1.56 -26.65 -29.68
N THR A 309 0.34 -26.27 -30.08
CA THR A 309 -0.04 -24.90 -30.40
C THR A 309 -1.18 -24.48 -29.47
N ALA A 310 -1.03 -23.32 -28.81
CA ALA A 310 -2.11 -22.71 -28.05
C ALA A 310 -3.18 -22.22 -29.05
N LEU A 311 -4.45 -22.53 -28.78
CA LEU A 311 -5.56 -22.07 -29.62
C LEU A 311 -5.82 -20.58 -29.43
N ASP A 312 -5.82 -19.82 -30.52
CA ASP A 312 -6.11 -18.38 -30.46
C ASP A 312 -7.50 -18.12 -29.84
N GLY A 313 -7.59 -17.09 -29.01
CA GLY A 313 -8.83 -16.66 -28.37
C GLY A 313 -8.67 -16.25 -26.90
N HIS A 314 -9.65 -15.51 -26.40
CA HIS A 314 -9.74 -15.11 -24.99
C HIS A 314 -10.43 -16.18 -24.16
N TRP A 315 -9.71 -17.26 -23.86
CA TRP A 315 -10.20 -18.41 -23.10
C TRP A 315 -9.97 -18.26 -21.60
N ASP A 316 -10.89 -18.78 -20.77
CA ASP A 316 -10.71 -18.81 -19.29
C ASP A 316 -9.51 -19.66 -18.89
N VAL A 317 -9.39 -20.80 -19.58
CA VAL A 317 -8.23 -21.69 -19.51
C VAL A 317 -7.80 -21.96 -20.94
N GLN A 318 -6.56 -21.61 -21.26
CA GLN A 318 -5.98 -21.73 -22.60
C GLN A 318 -6.01 -23.19 -23.11
N PRO A 319 -6.80 -23.52 -24.16
CA PRO A 319 -6.81 -24.84 -24.75
C PRO A 319 -5.58 -25.05 -25.65
N TRP A 320 -5.18 -26.31 -25.78
CA TRP A 320 -4.01 -26.76 -26.52
C TRP A 320 -4.41 -27.72 -27.62
N LYS A 321 -3.99 -27.41 -28.85
CA LYS A 321 -4.02 -28.33 -29.98
C LYS A 321 -2.64 -28.99 -30.09
N VAL A 322 -2.59 -30.32 -30.08
CA VAL A 322 -1.35 -31.08 -30.21
C VAL A 322 -1.45 -31.99 -31.42
N VAL A 323 -0.41 -31.95 -32.26
CA VAL A 323 -0.21 -32.84 -33.41
C VAL A 323 0.92 -33.81 -33.08
N CYS A 324 0.66 -35.11 -33.19
CA CYS A 324 1.64 -36.18 -33.00
C CYS A 324 2.01 -36.76 -34.36
N THR A 325 3.31 -36.84 -34.65
CA THR A 325 3.87 -37.41 -35.88
C THR A 325 4.80 -38.57 -35.54
N ALA A 326 4.59 -39.72 -36.16
CA ALA A 326 5.42 -40.91 -36.01
C ALA A 326 5.70 -41.56 -37.38
N VAL A 327 6.87 -42.17 -37.56
CA VAL A 327 7.25 -42.84 -38.82
C VAL A 327 7.50 -44.32 -38.53
N ASP A 328 6.79 -45.19 -39.24
CA ASP A 328 6.91 -46.64 -39.10
C ASP A 328 8.17 -47.20 -39.78
N VAL A 329 8.50 -48.47 -39.54
CA VAL A 329 9.63 -49.17 -40.18
C VAL A 329 9.61 -49.17 -41.71
N ASN A 330 8.44 -49.00 -42.33
CA ASN A 330 8.29 -48.93 -43.78
C ASN A 330 8.53 -47.51 -44.33
N GLY A 331 8.83 -46.55 -43.45
CA GLY A 331 8.99 -45.15 -43.80
C GLY A 331 7.66 -44.41 -44.00
N LYS A 332 6.52 -45.02 -43.67
CA LYS A 332 5.22 -44.37 -43.75
C LYS A 332 5.02 -43.50 -42.51
N GLU A 333 4.65 -42.25 -42.74
CA GLU A 333 4.36 -41.26 -41.72
C GLU A 333 2.89 -41.34 -41.28
N TRP A 334 2.68 -41.32 -39.97
CA TRP A 334 1.39 -41.35 -39.30
C TRP A 334 1.23 -40.07 -38.49
N THR A 335 0.10 -39.38 -38.67
CA THR A 335 -0.14 -38.09 -38.01
C THR A 335 -1.55 -38.04 -37.44
N ALA A 336 -1.67 -37.66 -36.16
CA ALA A 336 -2.95 -37.45 -35.52
C ALA A 336 -2.96 -36.20 -34.65
N GLU A 337 -4.12 -35.56 -34.55
CA GLU A 337 -4.31 -34.36 -33.73
C GLU A 337 -5.37 -34.51 -32.64
N ALA A 338 -5.15 -33.82 -31.52
CA ALA A 338 -6.10 -33.73 -30.43
C ALA A 338 -6.06 -32.35 -29.77
N THR A 339 -7.24 -31.87 -29.37
CA THR A 339 -7.42 -30.61 -28.65
C THR A 339 -7.92 -30.90 -27.24
N ARG A 340 -7.27 -30.34 -26.21
CA ARG A 340 -7.71 -30.44 -24.80
C ARG A 340 -7.35 -29.17 -24.02
N ILE A 341 -8.02 -28.95 -22.89
CA ILE A 341 -7.69 -27.87 -21.95
C ILE A 341 -6.28 -28.08 -21.35
N ILE A 342 -5.93 -29.33 -21.03
CA ILE A 342 -4.63 -29.66 -20.43
C ILE A 342 -3.71 -30.20 -21.52
N LYS A 343 -2.57 -29.54 -21.73
CA LYS A 343 -1.56 -29.92 -22.74
C LYS A 343 -1.19 -31.41 -22.70
N LYS A 344 -0.95 -31.97 -21.51
CA LYS A 344 -0.60 -33.39 -21.32
C LYS A 344 -1.70 -34.35 -21.80
N LYS A 345 -2.98 -33.98 -21.63
CA LYS A 345 -4.11 -34.79 -22.11
C LYS A 345 -4.20 -34.75 -23.64
N ALA A 346 -3.97 -33.58 -24.25
CA ALA A 346 -3.89 -33.46 -25.70
C ALA A 346 -2.75 -34.31 -26.29
N GLU A 347 -1.56 -34.31 -25.68
CA GLU A 347 -0.44 -35.16 -26.10
C GLU A 347 -0.77 -36.66 -26.03
N ASN A 348 -1.34 -37.11 -24.91
CA ASN A 348 -1.73 -38.51 -24.74
C ASN A 348 -2.81 -38.93 -25.75
N MET A 349 -3.81 -38.08 -25.97
CA MET A 349 -4.89 -38.35 -26.93
C MET A 349 -4.37 -38.38 -28.37
N ALA A 350 -3.50 -37.44 -28.76
CA ALA A 350 -2.88 -37.44 -30.08
C ALA A 350 -2.05 -38.71 -30.29
N ALA A 351 -1.24 -39.12 -29.30
CA ALA A 351 -0.46 -40.35 -29.36
C ALA A 351 -1.33 -41.62 -29.45
N TRP A 352 -2.42 -41.68 -28.67
CA TRP A 352 -3.35 -42.81 -28.70
C TRP A 352 -4.05 -42.92 -30.07
N LYS A 353 -4.50 -41.81 -30.66
CA LYS A 353 -5.06 -41.81 -32.03
C LYS A 353 -4.03 -42.31 -33.06
N THR A 354 -2.78 -41.86 -32.97
CA THR A 354 -1.71 -42.38 -33.84
C THR A 354 -1.52 -43.90 -33.65
N CYS A 355 -1.56 -44.41 -32.41
CA CYS A 355 -1.48 -45.85 -32.16
C CYS A 355 -2.65 -46.62 -32.78
N VAL A 356 -3.88 -46.10 -32.68
CA VAL A 356 -5.07 -46.71 -33.30
C VAL A 356 -4.93 -46.76 -34.82
N GLU A 357 -4.49 -45.68 -35.45
CA GLU A 357 -4.29 -45.62 -36.91
C GLU A 357 -3.19 -46.58 -37.38
N MET A 358 -2.12 -46.74 -36.59
CA MET A 358 -1.07 -47.72 -36.83
C MET A 358 -1.53 -49.17 -36.56
N GLY A 359 -2.72 -49.39 -36.00
CA GLY A 359 -3.22 -50.71 -35.62
C GLY A 359 -2.57 -51.31 -34.37
N LEU A 360 -1.97 -50.48 -33.51
CA LEU A 360 -1.30 -50.90 -32.28
C LEU A 360 -2.26 -51.08 -31.10
N ILE A 361 -3.39 -50.38 -31.12
CA ILE A 361 -4.43 -50.42 -30.09
C ILE A 361 -5.77 -50.61 -30.81
N SER A 362 -6.59 -51.53 -30.32
CA SER A 362 -7.96 -51.69 -30.83
C SER A 362 -8.88 -50.61 -30.25
N VAL A 363 -9.86 -50.13 -31.02
CA VAL A 363 -10.77 -49.05 -30.57
C VAL A 363 -11.71 -49.51 -29.43
N ASP A 364 -11.89 -50.82 -29.31
CA ASP A 364 -12.86 -51.48 -28.43
C ASP A 364 -12.28 -51.92 -27.07
N GLU A 365 -10.95 -51.90 -26.91
CA GLU A 365 -10.24 -52.08 -25.62
C GLU A 365 -10.05 -50.74 -24.89
#